data_AF-A0A849WMQ3-F1
#
_entry.id   AF-A0A849WMQ3-F1
#
_cell.length_a   1.000
_cell.length_b   1.000
_cell.length_c   1.000
_cell.angle_alpha   90.00
_cell.angle_beta   90.00
_cell.angle_gamma   90.00
#
_symmetry.space_group_name_H-M   'P 1'
#
loop_
_entity.id
_entity.type
_entity.pdbx_description
1 polymer ?
#
loop_
_entity_poly.entity_id
_entity_poly.type
_entity_poly.pdbx_seq_one_letter_code
_entity_poly.pdbx_strand_id
1 'polypeptide(L)'
;MDKDKTNNQENHSTNGSNTHHHSTAPHHSNHHKTEAFGLTEKELNSKDEVQKRLTLTFDWLVAHKVFVVFLLGLFILSGIGFITYDKIKKDTELKAQEKYFLVEKKYLEQKNIFDEAEREKQANEDKKKSAGKTKEDVKPEETKPLKALPTGDIEKDYGSIVKDFEDLVSAQPRSNAGKMAAIVLADIYIDHNKFPEALASLNKLAINDPKILLDFFVLKKKVNVMLSLAQFSEAEKILNTLIIQKKYSFLNSQFKLLLALAYEGQKQWDKAESQLQEIIAKGLEAENFPPEEMMKKNRFSSDISTYEQAQKYLLLLKTKKDTEKAGS
;
A
#
# COMPACT_ATOMS: atom_id res chain seq x y z
N MET A 1 1.93 -43.58 45.71
CA MET A 1 1.04 -42.41 45.88
C MET A 1 0.57 -41.99 44.49
N ASP A 2 -0.09 -42.87 43.74
CA ASP A 2 -1.51 -43.31 43.89
C ASP A 2 -2.44 -42.25 43.25
N LYS A 3 -3.10 -42.55 42.11
CA LYS A 3 -4.40 -43.28 41.97
C LYS A 3 -5.57 -42.44 42.53
N ASP A 4 -6.74 -42.29 41.91
CA ASP A 4 -7.49 -43.08 40.91
C ASP A 4 -8.06 -42.13 39.79
N LYS A 5 -8.66 -42.51 38.63
CA LYS A 5 -9.79 -43.43 38.32
C LYS A 5 -11.07 -43.09 39.14
N THR A 6 -12.32 -43.16 38.67
CA THR A 6 -12.97 -43.57 37.41
C THR A 6 -14.40 -42.99 37.37
N ASN A 7 -15.09 -43.06 36.21
CA ASN A 7 -16.55 -43.17 36.02
C ASN A 7 -17.54 -42.28 36.83
N ASN A 8 -18.52 -41.68 36.13
CA ASN A 8 -19.79 -42.41 35.97
C ASN A 8 -20.58 -42.05 34.71
N GLN A 9 -21.43 -42.99 34.30
CA GLN A 9 -22.26 -43.01 33.09
C GLN A 9 -23.74 -43.07 33.52
N GLU A 10 -24.69 -42.77 32.60
CA GLU A 10 -26.12 -43.14 32.70
C GLU A 10 -26.94 -42.46 33.85
N ASN A 11 -28.28 -42.37 33.86
CA ASN A 11 -29.39 -42.54 32.90
C ASN A 11 -30.57 -41.64 33.42
N HIS A 12 -31.82 -41.53 32.91
CA HIS A 12 -32.63 -42.21 31.89
C HIS A 12 -33.87 -41.32 31.54
N SER A 13 -34.53 -41.55 30.38
CA SER A 13 -36.01 -41.41 30.20
C SER A 13 -36.70 -40.03 30.31
N THR A 14 -37.93 -39.75 29.85
CA THR A 14 -38.92 -40.25 28.84
C THR A 14 -39.93 -39.08 28.61
N ASN A 15 -40.99 -39.06 27.79
CA ASN A 15 -41.69 -39.99 26.89
C ASN A 15 -42.33 -39.19 25.72
N GLY A 16 -43.03 -39.84 24.75
CA GLY A 16 -43.89 -39.11 23.81
C GLY A 16 -44.28 -39.81 22.51
N SER A 17 -44.99 -40.94 22.59
CA SER A 17 -45.54 -41.65 21.43
C SER A 17 -46.63 -40.87 20.67
N ASN A 18 -46.67 -40.98 19.34
CA ASN A 18 -47.94 -41.23 18.68
C ASN A 18 -47.79 -42.02 17.37
N THR A 19 -48.66 -43.00 17.17
CA THR A 19 -48.62 -43.99 16.08
C THR A 19 -49.83 -43.80 15.19
N HIS A 20 -49.71 -43.89 13.86
CA HIS A 20 -50.79 -44.42 13.02
C HIS A 20 -50.26 -44.98 11.69
N HIS A 21 -50.88 -46.08 11.26
CA HIS A 21 -50.58 -46.81 10.02
C HIS A 21 -51.08 -46.05 8.78
N HIS A 22 -50.47 -46.26 7.60
CA HIS A 22 -51.11 -47.03 6.53
C HIS A 22 -50.21 -47.34 5.30
N SER A 23 -50.54 -48.46 4.66
CA SER A 23 -50.35 -48.79 3.23
C SER A 23 -48.94 -48.81 2.62
N THR A 24 -48.41 -50.04 2.52
CA THR A 24 -47.44 -50.43 1.48
C THR A 24 -48.09 -50.37 0.08
N ALA A 25 -47.55 -49.53 -0.80
CA ALA A 25 -47.78 -49.58 -2.25
C ALA A 25 -46.45 -49.91 -2.96
N PRO A 26 -46.46 -50.62 -4.10
CA PRO A 26 -45.24 -51.14 -4.71
C PRO A 26 -44.38 -50.03 -5.32
N HIS A 27 -43.05 -50.19 -5.20
CA HIS A 27 -42.07 -49.36 -5.90
C HIS A 27 -42.22 -49.52 -7.42
N HIS A 28 -42.94 -48.59 -8.07
CA HIS A 28 -42.70 -48.33 -9.47
C HIS A 28 -41.34 -47.65 -9.62
N SER A 29 -40.34 -48.45 -10.00
CA SER A 29 -39.08 -47.95 -10.54
C SER A 29 -39.39 -47.22 -11.85
N ASN A 30 -39.61 -45.91 -11.77
CA ASN A 30 -39.50 -45.04 -12.93
C ASN A 30 -38.01 -44.94 -13.27
N HIS A 31 -37.52 -45.93 -14.03
CA HIS A 31 -36.34 -45.75 -14.85
C HIS A 31 -36.57 -44.52 -15.74
N HIS A 32 -36.00 -43.39 -15.34
CA HIS A 32 -35.76 -42.28 -16.26
C HIS A 32 -34.76 -42.76 -17.29
N LYS A 33 -35.31 -43.36 -18.35
CA LYS A 33 -34.61 -43.63 -19.59
C LYS A 33 -34.19 -42.26 -20.13
N THR A 34 -32.93 -41.89 -19.90
CA THR A 34 -32.33 -40.67 -20.46
C THR A 34 -32.12 -40.89 -21.95
N GLU A 35 -33.20 -40.74 -22.72
CA GLU A 35 -33.15 -40.71 -24.18
C GLU A 35 -32.50 -39.41 -24.62
N ALA A 36 -31.18 -39.43 -24.65
CA ALA A 36 -30.28 -38.48 -25.29
C ALA A 36 -30.68 -38.31 -26.77
N PHE A 37 -31.54 -37.32 -27.04
CA PHE A 37 -32.09 -36.95 -28.36
C PHE A 37 -32.53 -38.14 -29.24
N GLY A 38 -33.26 -39.09 -28.65
CA GLY A 38 -33.84 -40.23 -29.38
C GLY A 38 -32.83 -41.26 -29.90
N LEU A 39 -31.56 -41.18 -29.51
CA LEU A 39 -30.56 -42.21 -29.81
C LEU A 39 -30.60 -43.31 -28.75
N THR A 40 -30.56 -44.56 -29.21
CA THR A 40 -30.47 -45.73 -28.33
C THR A 40 -29.06 -45.89 -27.76
N GLU A 41 -28.92 -46.56 -26.61
CA GLU A 41 -27.60 -46.82 -25.99
C GLU A 41 -26.61 -47.54 -26.93
N LYS A 42 -27.12 -48.29 -27.91
CA LYS A 42 -26.33 -48.95 -28.97
C LYS A 42 -25.71 -47.94 -29.94
N GLU A 43 -26.43 -46.87 -30.29
CA GLU A 43 -25.96 -45.80 -31.19
C GLU A 43 -25.08 -44.77 -30.45
N LEU A 44 -25.26 -44.63 -29.13
CA LEU A 44 -24.29 -43.93 -28.32
C LEU A 44 -22.96 -44.70 -28.32
N ASN A 45 -23.01 -46.03 -28.15
CA ASN A 45 -21.81 -46.86 -28.04
C ASN A 45 -20.99 -47.07 -29.32
N SER A 46 -21.56 -46.84 -30.51
CA SER A 46 -20.83 -46.89 -31.79
C SER A 46 -20.08 -45.60 -32.15
N LYS A 47 -20.28 -44.51 -31.41
CA LYS A 47 -19.59 -43.22 -31.62
C LYS A 47 -18.26 -43.16 -30.87
N ASP A 48 -17.29 -42.49 -31.48
CA ASP A 48 -15.96 -42.25 -30.90
C ASP A 48 -16.04 -41.40 -29.61
N GLU A 49 -15.05 -41.49 -28.72
CA GLU A 49 -15.15 -40.93 -27.36
C GLU A 49 -15.35 -39.40 -27.36
N VAL A 50 -14.73 -38.71 -28.31
CA VAL A 50 -14.92 -37.26 -28.55
C VAL A 50 -16.36 -36.95 -28.96
N GLN A 51 -16.97 -37.78 -29.82
CA GLN A 51 -18.35 -37.61 -30.26
C GLN A 51 -19.36 -37.93 -29.14
N LYS A 52 -19.10 -38.93 -28.30
CA LYS A 52 -19.89 -39.20 -27.08
C LYS A 52 -19.87 -37.99 -26.15
N ARG A 53 -18.68 -37.44 -25.85
CA ARG A 53 -18.52 -36.26 -24.99
C ARG A 53 -19.18 -35.01 -25.57
N LEU A 54 -19.06 -34.77 -26.89
CA LEU A 54 -19.79 -33.70 -27.57
C LEU A 54 -21.32 -33.86 -27.47
N THR A 55 -21.84 -35.06 -27.76
CA THR A 55 -23.29 -35.32 -27.71
C THR A 55 -23.83 -35.10 -26.30
N LEU A 56 -23.16 -35.64 -25.27
CA LEU A 56 -23.53 -35.44 -23.87
C LEU A 56 -23.47 -33.96 -23.43
N THR A 57 -22.46 -33.20 -23.88
CA THR A 57 -22.42 -31.77 -23.58
C THR A 57 -23.52 -31.01 -24.31
N PHE A 58 -23.81 -31.33 -25.58
CA PHE A 58 -24.87 -30.68 -26.35
C PHE A 58 -26.26 -30.95 -25.78
N ASP A 59 -26.55 -32.20 -25.42
CA ASP A 59 -27.81 -32.62 -24.83
C ASP A 59 -28.04 -31.95 -23.47
N TRP A 60 -27.00 -31.87 -22.63
CA TRP A 60 -27.04 -31.10 -21.40
C TRP A 60 -27.32 -29.61 -21.65
N LEU A 61 -26.67 -29.02 -22.66
CA LEU A 61 -26.80 -27.59 -23.01
C LEU A 61 -28.20 -27.26 -23.54
N VAL A 62 -28.83 -28.16 -24.30
CA VAL A 62 -30.21 -27.99 -24.79
C VAL A 62 -31.25 -28.27 -23.70
N ALA A 63 -31.03 -29.28 -22.85
CA ALA A 63 -31.87 -29.53 -21.68
C ALA A 63 -31.86 -28.34 -20.71
N HIS A 64 -30.70 -27.70 -20.53
CA HIS A 64 -30.51 -26.54 -19.66
C HIS A 64 -30.55 -25.21 -20.42
N LYS A 65 -31.16 -25.14 -21.60
CA LYS A 65 -31.16 -23.94 -22.47
C LYS A 65 -31.58 -22.64 -21.76
N VAL A 66 -32.52 -22.71 -20.82
CA VAL A 66 -32.97 -21.56 -20.02
C VAL A 66 -31.86 -21.06 -19.09
N PHE A 67 -31.14 -21.97 -18.44
CA PHE A 67 -29.99 -21.64 -17.58
C PHE A 67 -28.81 -21.10 -18.39
N VAL A 68 -28.54 -21.66 -19.58
CA VAL A 68 -27.50 -21.17 -20.50
C VAL A 68 -27.82 -19.76 -21.00
N VAL A 69 -29.06 -19.50 -21.43
CA VAL A 69 -29.50 -18.15 -21.85
C VAL A 69 -29.46 -17.16 -20.69
N PHE A 70 -29.82 -17.57 -19.49
CA PHE A 70 -29.72 -16.75 -18.27
C PHE A 70 -28.26 -16.40 -17.94
N LEU A 71 -27.35 -17.37 -17.96
CA LEU A 71 -25.91 -17.14 -17.76
C LEU A 71 -25.32 -16.24 -18.84
N LEU A 72 -25.70 -16.43 -20.11
CA LEU A 72 -25.26 -15.58 -21.21
C LEU A 72 -25.78 -14.14 -21.05
N GLY A 73 -27.04 -13.97 -20.61
CA GLY A 73 -27.61 -12.68 -20.28
C GLY A 73 -26.86 -11.98 -19.14
N LEU A 74 -26.54 -12.70 -18.06
CA LEU A 74 -25.70 -12.19 -16.97
C LEU A 74 -24.29 -11.81 -17.43
N PHE A 75 -23.69 -12.61 -18.32
CA PHE A 75 -22.36 -12.33 -18.88
C PHE A 75 -22.36 -11.06 -19.75
N ILE A 76 -23.38 -10.86 -20.58
CA ILE A 76 -23.54 -9.65 -21.39
C ILE A 76 -23.79 -8.42 -20.49
N LEU A 77 -24.69 -8.53 -19.51
CA LEU A 77 -24.99 -7.44 -18.57
C LEU A 77 -23.78 -7.04 -17.72
N SER A 78 -23.02 -8.02 -17.21
CA SER A 78 -21.79 -7.75 -16.47
C SER A 78 -20.69 -7.15 -17.34
N GLY A 79 -20.56 -7.58 -18.61
CA GLY A 79 -19.65 -6.98 -19.57
C GLY A 79 -19.97 -5.50 -19.87
N ILE A 80 -21.23 -5.17 -20.14
CA ILE A 80 -21.69 -3.79 -20.36
C ILE A 80 -21.49 -2.95 -19.08
N GLY A 81 -21.82 -3.50 -17.91
CA GLY A 81 -21.59 -2.87 -16.62
C GLY A 81 -20.11 -2.56 -16.37
N PHE A 82 -19.20 -3.48 -16.69
CA PHE A 82 -17.76 -3.30 -16.55
C PHE A 82 -17.21 -2.18 -17.45
N ILE A 83 -17.60 -2.15 -18.73
CA ILE A 83 -17.19 -1.08 -19.68
C ILE A 83 -17.68 0.28 -19.19
N THR A 84 -18.93 0.37 -18.74
CA THR A 84 -19.53 1.62 -18.25
C THR A 84 -18.84 2.10 -16.96
N TYR A 85 -18.55 1.18 -16.04
CA TYR A 85 -17.83 1.45 -14.80
C TYR A 85 -16.39 1.94 -15.05
N ASP A 86 -15.65 1.30 -15.94
CA ASP A 86 -14.27 1.68 -16.26
C ASP A 86 -14.20 3.08 -16.91
N LYS A 87 -15.17 3.43 -17.77
CA LYS A 87 -15.28 4.78 -18.33
C LYS A 87 -15.55 5.82 -17.24
N ILE A 88 -16.58 5.63 -16.40
CA ILE A 88 -16.91 6.56 -15.31
C ILE A 88 -15.72 6.73 -14.35
N LYS A 89 -15.01 5.64 -14.05
CA LYS A 89 -13.81 5.66 -13.21
C LYS A 89 -12.69 6.49 -13.84
N LYS A 90 -12.43 6.36 -15.14
CA LYS A 90 -11.44 7.17 -15.87
C LYS A 90 -11.83 8.65 -15.93
N ASP A 91 -13.08 8.96 -16.25
CA ASP A 91 -13.58 10.33 -16.29
C ASP A 91 -13.54 11.01 -14.89
N THR A 92 -13.74 10.23 -13.82
CA THR A 92 -13.62 10.71 -12.43
C THR A 92 -12.16 10.93 -12.03
N GLU A 93 -11.26 10.01 -12.39
CA GLU A 93 -9.82 10.15 -12.14
C GLU A 93 -9.24 11.35 -12.89
N LEU A 94 -9.62 11.56 -14.16
CA LEU A 94 -9.18 12.71 -14.96
C LEU A 94 -9.58 14.04 -14.30
N LYS A 95 -10.84 14.18 -13.89
CA LYS A 95 -11.32 15.38 -13.16
C LYS A 95 -10.64 15.57 -11.81
N ALA A 96 -10.25 14.49 -11.14
CA ALA A 96 -9.47 14.57 -9.91
C ALA A 96 -8.03 15.04 -10.18
N GLN A 97 -7.41 14.57 -11.28
CA GLN A 97 -6.08 15.00 -11.72
C GLN A 97 -6.06 16.46 -12.19
N GLU A 98 -7.05 16.91 -12.95
CA GLU A 98 -7.21 18.33 -13.32
C GLU A 98 -7.24 19.23 -12.08
N LYS A 99 -8.03 18.85 -11.06
CA LYS A 99 -8.04 19.55 -9.77
C LYS A 99 -6.69 19.49 -9.08
N TYR A 100 -6.05 18.31 -9.02
CA TYR A 100 -4.72 18.15 -8.44
C TYR A 100 -3.71 19.11 -9.06
N PHE A 101 -3.59 19.13 -10.39
CA PHE A 101 -2.64 20.00 -11.10
C PHE A 101 -2.89 21.50 -10.85
N LEU A 102 -4.15 21.93 -10.72
CA LEU A 102 -4.46 23.32 -10.38
C LEU A 102 -4.00 23.71 -8.96
N VAL A 103 -4.05 22.79 -8.00
CA VAL A 103 -3.59 23.04 -6.62
C VAL A 103 -2.07 22.88 -6.50
N GLU A 104 -1.51 21.83 -7.10
CA GLU A 104 -0.07 21.59 -7.19
C GLU A 104 0.65 22.77 -7.86
N LYS A 105 0.10 23.36 -8.91
CA LYS A 105 0.66 24.55 -9.54
C LYS A 105 0.81 25.72 -8.54
N LYS A 106 -0.25 26.04 -7.77
CA LYS A 106 -0.19 27.09 -6.73
C LYS A 106 0.86 26.76 -5.67
N TYR A 107 0.90 25.50 -5.23
CA TYR A 107 1.89 25.01 -4.26
C TYR A 107 3.32 25.18 -4.77
N LEU A 108 3.61 24.78 -6.01
CA LEU A 108 4.94 24.92 -6.62
C LEU A 108 5.33 26.38 -6.86
N GLU A 109 4.39 27.24 -7.26
CA GLU A 109 4.64 28.69 -7.36
C GLU A 109 5.04 29.27 -5.99
N GLN A 110 4.30 28.94 -4.93
CA GLN A 110 4.61 29.38 -3.57
C GLN A 110 5.94 28.81 -3.05
N LYS A 111 6.18 27.51 -3.26
CA LYS A 111 7.43 26.85 -2.86
C LYS A 111 8.65 27.42 -3.58
N ASN A 112 8.54 27.71 -4.87
CA ASN A 112 9.63 28.33 -5.62
C ASN A 112 10.00 29.72 -5.06
N ILE A 113 9.04 30.50 -4.56
CA ILE A 113 9.31 31.78 -3.88
C ILE A 113 10.15 31.56 -2.62
N PHE A 114 9.82 30.53 -1.81
CA PHE A 114 10.58 30.16 -0.62
C PHE A 114 11.99 29.65 -0.96
N ASP A 115 12.11 28.73 -1.93
CA ASP A 115 13.38 28.15 -2.38
C ASP A 115 14.30 29.23 -3.01
N GLU A 116 13.74 30.26 -3.65
CA GLU A 116 14.49 31.43 -4.13
C GLU A 116 14.90 32.37 -2.98
N ALA A 117 14.01 32.65 -2.03
CA ALA A 117 14.33 33.44 -0.84
C ALA A 117 15.47 32.82 -0.01
N GLU A 118 15.46 31.50 0.16
CA GLU A 118 16.51 30.80 0.88
C GLU A 118 17.84 30.83 0.13
N ARG A 119 17.85 30.60 -1.19
CA ARG A 119 19.06 30.70 -2.02
C ARG A 119 19.64 32.11 -2.02
N GLU A 120 18.81 33.15 -2.08
CA GLU A 120 19.24 34.54 -1.97
C GLU A 120 19.82 34.85 -0.57
N LYS A 121 19.24 34.30 0.50
CA LYS A 121 19.80 34.40 1.87
C LYS A 121 21.15 33.70 1.99
N GLN A 122 21.27 32.44 1.58
CA GLN A 122 22.51 31.66 1.64
C GLN A 122 23.64 32.36 0.85
N ALA A 123 23.37 32.80 -0.38
CA ALA A 123 24.33 33.54 -1.18
C ALA A 123 24.80 34.85 -0.52
N ASN A 124 23.92 35.55 0.19
CA ASN A 124 24.27 36.77 0.94
C ASN A 124 25.06 36.47 2.22
N GLU A 125 24.80 35.36 2.90
CA GLU A 125 25.60 34.91 4.04
C GLU A 125 27.01 34.50 3.60
N ASP A 126 27.15 33.80 2.48
CA ASP A 126 28.46 33.37 1.97
C ASP A 126 29.28 34.54 1.39
N LYS A 127 28.62 35.54 0.77
CA LYS A 127 29.24 36.84 0.47
C LYS A 127 29.74 37.55 1.74
N LYS A 128 28.99 37.52 2.84
CA LYS A 128 29.43 38.12 4.13
C LYS A 128 30.59 37.35 4.78
N LYS A 129 30.61 36.02 4.68
CA LYS A 129 31.72 35.18 5.17
C LYS A 129 33.00 35.36 4.34
N SER A 130 32.88 35.60 3.03
CA SER A 130 34.02 35.83 2.13
C SER A 130 34.51 37.28 2.09
N ALA A 131 33.66 38.28 2.38
CA ALA A 131 34.04 39.70 2.50
C ALA A 131 34.87 40.05 3.75
N GLY A 132 35.41 39.05 4.46
CA GLY A 132 36.26 39.19 5.65
C GLY A 132 37.68 39.72 5.39
N LYS A 133 37.84 40.71 4.50
CA LYS A 133 38.99 41.64 4.36
C LYS A 133 38.82 42.54 3.13
N THR A 134 38.23 43.72 3.33
CA THR A 134 38.64 45.05 2.83
C THR A 134 37.46 45.99 3.05
N LYS A 135 37.66 47.09 3.76
CA LYS A 135 36.65 48.16 3.87
C LYS A 135 36.87 49.12 2.71
N GLU A 136 36.01 49.11 1.71
CA GLU A 136 35.68 50.31 0.93
C GLU A 136 34.38 50.09 0.11
N ASP A 137 33.49 51.07 0.22
CA ASP A 137 32.31 51.40 -0.59
C ASP A 137 31.62 50.30 -1.43
N VAL A 138 30.57 49.70 -0.83
CA VAL A 138 29.49 49.07 -1.59
C VAL A 138 28.28 50.02 -1.61
N LYS A 139 28.07 50.62 -2.78
CA LYS A 139 26.89 51.41 -3.16
C LYS A 139 25.59 50.62 -2.89
N PRO A 140 24.50 51.23 -2.42
CA PRO A 140 23.25 50.51 -2.18
C PRO A 140 22.66 50.01 -3.51
N GLU A 141 22.79 48.71 -3.78
CA GLU A 141 22.01 48.04 -4.83
C GLU A 141 20.51 48.12 -4.47
N GLU A 142 19.69 48.41 -5.48
CA GLU A 142 18.24 48.54 -5.31
C GLU A 142 17.66 47.25 -4.71
N THR A 143 17.05 47.37 -3.54
CA THR A 143 16.29 46.29 -2.92
C THR A 143 15.13 45.89 -3.82
N LYS A 144 15.34 44.84 -4.63
CA LYS A 144 14.25 43.97 -5.06
C LYS A 144 13.42 43.60 -3.82
N PRO A 145 12.08 43.54 -3.91
CA PRO A 145 11.25 43.17 -2.77
C PRO A 145 11.74 41.82 -2.24
N LEU A 146 12.08 41.79 -0.95
CA LEU A 146 12.58 40.59 -0.29
C LEU A 146 11.52 39.49 -0.48
N LYS A 147 11.85 38.43 -1.21
CA LYS A 147 11.01 37.23 -1.26
C LYS A 147 10.90 36.71 0.17
N ALA A 148 9.67 36.56 0.65
CA ALA A 148 9.44 36.14 2.02
C ALA A 148 9.96 34.71 2.20
N LEU A 149 10.72 34.47 3.27
CA LEU A 149 10.96 33.12 3.77
C LEU A 149 9.67 32.59 4.40
N PRO A 150 9.48 31.26 4.48
CA PRO A 150 8.37 30.68 5.25
C PRO A 150 8.43 31.19 6.69
N THR A 151 7.28 31.61 7.21
CA THR A 151 7.10 32.15 8.55
C THR A 151 6.98 31.06 9.62
N GLY A 152 6.77 29.80 9.20
CA GLY A 152 6.48 28.67 10.09
C GLY A 152 5.01 28.60 10.50
N ASP A 153 4.16 29.44 9.91
CA ASP A 153 2.71 29.45 10.09
C ASP A 153 2.04 29.03 8.77
N ILE A 154 1.43 27.84 8.76
CA ILE A 154 0.80 27.24 7.59
C ILE A 154 -0.22 28.17 6.93
N GLU A 155 -1.01 28.90 7.72
CA GLU A 155 -2.08 29.76 7.19
C GLU A 155 -1.49 30.97 6.46
N LYS A 156 -0.33 31.47 6.90
CA LYS A 156 0.40 32.55 6.23
C LYS A 156 1.21 32.04 5.04
N ASP A 157 1.84 30.88 5.18
CA ASP A 157 2.81 30.36 4.22
C ASP A 157 2.15 29.69 3.02
N TYR A 158 0.98 29.06 3.20
CA TYR A 158 0.24 28.35 2.14
C TYR A 158 -1.25 28.72 2.02
N GLY A 159 -1.85 29.33 3.05
CA GLY A 159 -3.23 29.84 2.99
C GLY A 159 -4.24 28.82 2.48
N SER A 160 -4.95 29.14 1.39
CA SER A 160 -5.97 28.24 0.83
C SER A 160 -5.42 26.98 0.15
N ILE A 161 -4.12 26.89 -0.16
CA ILE A 161 -3.52 25.72 -0.82
C ILE A 161 -3.68 24.46 0.03
N VAL A 162 -3.53 24.59 1.36
CA VAL A 162 -3.71 23.50 2.32
C VAL A 162 -5.15 22.98 2.24
N LYS A 163 -6.13 23.89 2.31
CA LYS A 163 -7.55 23.54 2.23
C LYS A 163 -7.93 22.94 0.87
N ASP A 164 -7.41 23.50 -0.22
CA ASP A 164 -7.63 23.00 -1.59
C ASP A 164 -7.15 21.53 -1.71
N PHE A 165 -6.01 21.18 -1.10
CA PHE A 165 -5.56 19.78 -1.00
C PHE A 165 -6.43 18.95 -0.05
N GLU A 166 -6.80 19.45 1.13
CA GLU A 166 -7.69 18.74 2.06
C GLU A 166 -9.04 18.36 1.45
N ASP A 167 -9.66 19.30 0.73
CA ASP A 167 -10.91 19.10 0.01
C ASP A 167 -10.75 18.04 -1.08
N LEU A 168 -9.64 18.05 -1.82
CA LEU A 168 -9.33 17.03 -2.84
C LEU A 168 -9.10 15.64 -2.25
N VAL A 169 -8.31 15.53 -1.17
CA VAL A 169 -8.07 14.27 -0.44
C VAL A 169 -9.39 13.72 0.12
N SER A 170 -10.24 14.58 0.67
CA SER A 170 -11.51 14.18 1.29
C SER A 170 -12.56 13.79 0.24
N ALA A 171 -12.59 14.48 -0.91
CA ALA A 171 -13.53 14.18 -1.99
C ALA A 171 -13.12 12.97 -2.85
N GLN A 172 -11.82 12.69 -3.01
CA GLN A 172 -11.32 11.64 -3.92
C GLN A 172 -10.22 10.74 -3.30
N PRO A 173 -10.37 10.21 -2.07
CA PRO A 173 -9.30 9.54 -1.31
C PRO A 173 -8.75 8.25 -1.95
N ARG A 174 -9.44 7.68 -2.94
CA ARG A 174 -9.02 6.44 -3.63
C ARG A 174 -8.41 6.67 -5.01
N SER A 175 -8.55 7.88 -5.57
CA SER A 175 -7.95 8.29 -6.84
C SER A 175 -6.43 8.41 -6.71
N ASN A 176 -5.69 8.40 -7.83
CA ASN A 176 -4.25 8.67 -7.76
C ASN A 176 -4.00 10.14 -7.42
N ALA A 177 -4.80 11.05 -7.97
CA ALA A 177 -4.81 12.47 -7.62
C ALA A 177 -4.94 12.73 -6.11
N GLY A 178 -5.90 12.08 -5.44
CA GLY A 178 -6.11 12.22 -4.00
C GLY A 178 -4.97 11.64 -3.16
N LYS A 179 -4.32 10.57 -3.63
CA LYS A 179 -3.10 10.02 -2.97
C LYS A 179 -1.91 10.97 -3.13
N MET A 180 -1.71 11.55 -4.31
CA MET A 180 -0.67 12.57 -4.55
C MET A 180 -0.94 13.81 -3.68
N ALA A 181 -2.18 14.32 -3.67
CA ALA A 181 -2.60 15.42 -2.82
C ALA A 181 -2.31 15.18 -1.33
N ALA A 182 -2.57 13.97 -0.83
CA ALA A 182 -2.29 13.61 0.55
C ALA A 182 -0.80 13.51 0.86
N ILE A 183 0.05 13.10 -0.09
CA ILE A 183 1.51 13.12 0.08
C ILE A 183 1.99 14.57 0.21
N VAL A 184 1.62 15.45 -0.74
CA VAL A 184 2.03 16.87 -0.72
C VAL A 184 1.49 17.61 0.51
N LEU A 185 0.24 17.35 0.88
CA LEU A 185 -0.36 17.88 2.11
C LEU A 185 0.38 17.40 3.37
N ALA A 186 0.80 16.13 3.40
CA ALA A 186 1.62 15.61 4.49
C ALA A 186 3.05 16.19 4.49
N ASP A 187 3.65 16.50 3.33
CA ASP A 187 4.89 17.28 3.25
C ASP A 187 4.71 18.66 3.91
N ILE A 188 3.71 19.45 3.49
CA ILE A 188 3.42 20.77 4.07
C ILE A 188 3.26 20.69 5.60
N TYR A 189 2.50 19.72 6.10
CA TYR A 189 2.32 19.53 7.54
C TYR A 189 3.62 19.12 8.26
N ILE A 190 4.44 18.25 7.69
CA ILE A 190 5.73 17.84 8.28
C ILE A 190 6.71 19.01 8.35
N ASP A 191 6.81 19.82 7.30
CA ASP A 191 7.66 21.01 7.25
C ASP A 191 7.32 22.02 8.36
N HIS A 192 6.09 21.97 8.87
CA HIS A 192 5.56 22.81 9.96
C HIS A 192 5.42 22.07 11.30
N ASN A 193 6.04 20.88 11.44
CA ASN A 193 6.00 20.02 12.62
C ASN A 193 4.59 19.56 13.04
N LYS A 194 3.62 19.60 12.11
CA LYS A 194 2.22 19.17 12.28
C LYS A 194 2.05 17.68 11.98
N PHE A 195 2.83 16.85 12.68
CA PHE A 195 2.83 15.40 12.48
C PHE A 195 1.44 14.73 12.70
N PRO A 196 0.62 15.11 13.71
CA PRO A 196 -0.72 14.56 13.87
C PRO A 196 -1.63 14.84 12.66
N GLU A 197 -1.59 16.05 12.12
CA GLU A 197 -2.35 16.49 10.95
C GLU A 197 -1.89 15.77 9.67
N ALA A 198 -0.57 15.59 9.49
CA ALA A 198 0.02 14.78 8.43
C ALA A 198 -0.43 13.31 8.50
N LEU A 199 -0.52 12.72 9.70
CA LEU A 199 -1.00 11.35 9.88
C LEU A 199 -2.50 11.25 9.58
N ALA A 200 -3.29 12.25 10.01
CA ALA A 200 -4.72 12.31 9.77
C ALA A 200 -5.07 12.38 8.27
N SER A 201 -4.35 13.19 7.49
CA SER A 201 -4.57 13.31 6.04
C SER A 201 -4.26 11.99 5.31
N LEU A 202 -3.13 11.34 5.63
CA LEU A 202 -2.74 10.06 5.05
C LEU A 202 -3.68 8.90 5.46
N ASN A 203 -4.27 8.96 6.66
CA ASN A 203 -5.25 7.97 7.12
C ASN A 203 -6.57 8.00 6.32
N LYS A 204 -6.98 9.15 5.75
CA LYS A 204 -8.19 9.27 4.91
C LYS A 204 -8.19 8.34 3.70
N LEU A 205 -7.01 7.93 3.21
CA LEU A 205 -6.83 7.11 2.02
C LEU A 205 -7.18 5.62 2.22
N ALA A 206 -7.24 5.14 3.48
CA ALA A 206 -7.63 3.77 3.86
C ALA A 206 -6.91 2.64 3.08
N ILE A 207 -5.60 2.80 2.84
CA ILE A 207 -4.78 1.81 2.13
C ILE A 207 -4.37 0.68 3.09
N ASN A 208 -5.01 -0.49 2.93
CA ASN A 208 -4.70 -1.70 3.71
C ASN A 208 -3.88 -2.73 2.90
N ASP A 209 -4.08 -2.77 1.58
CA ASP A 209 -3.42 -3.69 0.64
C ASP A 209 -2.89 -2.86 -0.54
N PRO A 210 -1.57 -2.58 -0.61
CA PRO A 210 -0.99 -1.66 -1.59
C PRO A 210 -0.81 -2.36 -2.95
N LYS A 211 -1.48 -1.82 -3.98
CA LYS A 211 -1.60 -2.46 -5.31
C LYS A 211 -0.74 -1.77 -6.37
N ILE A 212 -0.51 -0.47 -6.25
CA ILE A 212 0.32 0.33 -7.17
C ILE A 212 1.44 1.02 -6.40
N LEU A 213 2.52 1.40 -7.09
CA LEU A 213 3.71 2.03 -6.48
C LEU A 213 3.36 3.25 -5.60
N LEU A 214 2.36 4.04 -6.01
CA LEU A 214 1.86 5.18 -5.25
C LEU A 214 1.30 4.79 -3.87
N ASP A 215 0.69 3.60 -3.74
CA ASP A 215 0.21 3.10 -2.44
C ASP A 215 1.38 2.81 -1.48
N PHE A 216 2.49 2.30 -2.02
CA PHE A 216 3.72 2.07 -1.25
C PHE A 216 4.36 3.39 -0.81
N PHE A 217 4.31 4.44 -1.63
CA PHE A 217 4.80 5.77 -1.25
C PHE A 217 3.92 6.44 -0.19
N VAL A 218 2.59 6.34 -0.29
CA VAL A 218 1.67 6.78 0.78
C VAL A 218 2.00 6.06 2.09
N LEU A 219 2.12 4.74 2.08
CA LEU A 219 2.39 3.97 3.30
C LEU A 219 3.79 4.24 3.86
N LYS A 220 4.81 4.45 3.01
CA LYS A 220 6.14 4.92 3.42
C LYS A 220 6.06 6.28 4.13
N LYS A 221 5.35 7.25 3.53
CA LYS A 221 5.17 8.59 4.10
C LYS A 221 4.44 8.53 5.44
N LYS A 222 3.38 7.72 5.54
CA LYS A 222 2.62 7.46 6.77
C LYS A 222 3.51 6.86 7.86
N VAL A 223 4.31 5.84 7.54
CA VAL A 223 5.27 5.25 8.48
C VAL A 223 6.26 6.29 9.00
N ASN A 224 6.85 7.13 8.13
CA ASN A 224 7.76 8.19 8.57
C ASN A 224 7.12 9.12 9.61
N VAL A 225 5.87 9.55 9.38
CA VAL A 225 5.12 10.38 10.35
C VAL A 225 4.86 9.63 11.66
N MET A 226 4.53 8.34 11.59
CA MET A 226 4.32 7.49 12.77
C MET A 226 5.60 7.33 13.60
N LEU A 227 6.77 7.22 12.95
CA LEU A 227 8.07 7.22 13.64
C LEU A 227 8.33 8.56 14.35
N SER A 228 8.03 9.70 13.72
CA SER A 228 8.11 11.03 14.35
C SER A 228 7.14 11.19 15.53
N LEU A 229 6.01 10.48 15.53
CA LEU A 229 5.02 10.44 16.61
C LEU A 229 5.28 9.34 17.66
N ALA A 230 6.43 8.65 17.60
CA ALA A 230 6.76 7.50 18.45
C ALA A 230 5.75 6.32 18.41
N GLN A 231 4.93 6.23 17.35
CA GLN A 231 3.98 5.14 17.10
C GLN A 231 4.68 3.92 16.47
N PHE A 232 5.73 3.44 17.14
CA PHE A 232 6.65 2.45 16.59
C PHE A 232 6.00 1.08 16.35
N SER A 233 5.09 0.65 17.23
CA SER A 233 4.40 -0.65 17.14
C SER A 233 3.42 -0.72 15.97
N GLU A 234 2.76 0.40 15.65
CA GLU A 234 1.88 0.52 14.48
C GLU A 234 2.70 0.65 13.19
N ALA A 235 3.83 1.35 13.24
CA ALA A 235 4.77 1.46 12.11
C ALA A 235 5.36 0.09 11.75
N GLU A 236 5.78 -0.71 12.74
CA GLU A 236 6.27 -2.08 12.56
C GLU A 236 5.24 -2.97 11.83
N LYS A 237 3.96 -2.91 12.21
CA LYS A 237 2.89 -3.70 11.57
C LYS A 237 2.79 -3.41 10.07
N ILE A 238 2.79 -2.12 9.70
CA ILE A 238 2.73 -1.70 8.29
C ILE A 238 4.00 -2.15 7.55
N LEU A 239 5.18 -1.93 8.13
CA LEU A 239 6.46 -2.27 7.52
C LEU A 239 6.64 -3.77 7.28
N ASN A 240 6.27 -4.62 8.24
CA ASN A 240 6.27 -6.06 8.09
C ASN A 240 5.35 -6.50 6.94
N THR A 241 4.17 -5.89 6.78
CA THR A 241 3.30 -6.13 5.61
C THR A 241 3.96 -5.71 4.30
N LEU A 242 4.66 -4.56 4.26
CA LEU A 242 5.32 -4.04 3.05
C LEU A 242 6.52 -4.90 2.61
N ILE A 243 7.36 -5.34 3.54
CA ILE A 243 8.60 -6.11 3.26
C ILE A 243 8.30 -7.47 2.60
N ILE A 244 7.15 -8.07 2.91
CA ILE A 244 6.73 -9.38 2.36
C ILE A 244 6.23 -9.24 0.90
N GLN A 245 5.91 -8.02 0.43
CA GLN A 245 5.38 -7.80 -0.92
C GLN A 245 6.44 -7.99 -2.00
N LYS A 246 6.25 -9.00 -2.85
CA LYS A 246 7.17 -9.29 -3.97
C LYS A 246 7.14 -8.24 -5.10
N LYS A 247 6.06 -7.45 -5.21
CA LYS A 247 5.79 -6.59 -6.38
C LYS A 247 6.82 -5.47 -6.59
N TYR A 248 7.37 -4.92 -5.50
CA TYR A 248 8.33 -3.82 -5.54
C TYR A 248 9.52 -4.11 -4.59
N SER A 249 10.11 -5.29 -4.73
CA SER A 249 11.20 -5.77 -3.86
C SER A 249 12.44 -4.87 -3.78
N PHE A 250 12.63 -3.96 -4.76
CA PHE A 250 13.67 -2.92 -4.74
C PHE A 250 13.47 -1.87 -3.63
N LEU A 251 12.26 -1.77 -3.04
CA LEU A 251 11.96 -0.93 -1.88
C LEU A 251 12.20 -1.65 -0.54
N ASN A 252 12.36 -2.99 -0.54
CA ASN A 252 12.43 -3.77 0.70
C ASN A 252 13.56 -3.31 1.63
N SER A 253 14.71 -2.92 1.09
CA SER A 253 15.83 -2.40 1.88
C SER A 253 15.43 -1.10 2.61
N GLN A 254 14.72 -0.18 1.93
CA GLN A 254 14.23 1.06 2.56
C GLN A 254 13.17 0.76 3.64
N PHE A 255 12.29 -0.21 3.41
CA PHE A 255 11.34 -0.63 4.46
C PHE A 255 12.03 -1.30 5.64
N LYS A 256 13.08 -2.11 5.41
CA LYS A 256 13.92 -2.67 6.48
C LYS A 256 14.67 -1.60 7.26
N LEU A 257 15.12 -0.53 6.60
CA LEU A 257 15.75 0.61 7.27
C LEU A 257 14.74 1.30 8.21
N LEU A 258 13.53 1.60 7.73
CA LEU A 258 12.47 2.14 8.57
C LEU A 258 12.05 1.18 9.70
N LEU A 259 12.13 -0.14 9.48
CA LEU A 259 11.85 -1.15 10.50
C LEU A 259 12.95 -1.19 11.57
N ALA A 260 14.21 -1.00 11.18
CA ALA A 260 15.30 -0.82 12.14
C ALA A 260 15.07 0.40 13.04
N LEU A 261 14.63 1.53 12.47
CA LEU A 261 14.27 2.73 13.25
C LEU A 261 13.06 2.50 14.16
N ALA A 262 12.06 1.71 13.73
CA ALA A 262 10.95 1.31 14.58
C ALA A 262 11.40 0.44 15.76
N TYR A 263 12.32 -0.52 15.52
CA TYR A 263 12.89 -1.34 16.58
C TYR A 263 13.80 -0.55 17.52
N GLU A 264 14.56 0.42 16.99
CA GLU A 264 15.36 1.36 17.79
C GLU A 264 14.48 2.17 18.76
N GLY A 265 13.37 2.73 18.26
CA GLY A 265 12.39 3.46 19.07
C GLY A 265 11.72 2.59 20.14
N GLN A 266 11.56 1.29 19.89
CA GLN A 266 11.08 0.30 20.86
C GLN A 266 12.19 -0.25 21.80
N LYS A 267 13.43 0.27 21.72
CA LYS A 267 14.62 -0.27 22.40
C LYS A 267 14.92 -1.76 22.12
N GLN A 268 14.44 -2.28 20.99
CA GLN A 268 14.70 -3.66 20.54
C GLN A 268 16.03 -3.70 19.75
N TRP A 269 17.12 -3.34 20.43
CA TRP A 269 18.44 -3.08 19.87
C TRP A 269 18.94 -4.20 18.94
N ASP A 270 18.78 -5.46 19.33
CA ASP A 270 19.28 -6.60 18.56
C ASP A 270 18.46 -6.84 17.27
N LYS A 271 17.15 -6.52 17.28
CA LYS A 271 16.34 -6.57 16.06
C LYS A 271 16.68 -5.42 15.11
N ALA A 272 16.90 -4.21 15.64
CA ALA A 272 17.34 -3.07 14.85
C ALA A 272 18.69 -3.36 14.19
N GLU A 273 19.66 -3.87 14.95
CA GLU A 273 20.97 -4.29 14.45
C GLU A 273 20.85 -5.38 13.38
N SER A 274 20.02 -6.41 13.60
CA SER A 274 19.77 -7.48 12.61
C SER A 274 19.23 -6.96 11.27
N GLN A 275 18.26 -6.03 11.29
CA GLN A 275 17.73 -5.44 10.05
C GLN A 275 18.78 -4.61 9.30
N LEU A 276 19.60 -3.84 10.02
CA LEU A 276 20.69 -3.05 9.40
C LEU A 276 21.77 -3.94 8.81
N GLN A 277 22.18 -5.01 9.52
CA GLN A 277 23.16 -5.97 9.03
C GLN A 277 22.68 -6.68 7.74
N GLU A 278 21.40 -7.02 7.63
CA GLU A 278 20.86 -7.65 6.42
C GLU A 278 20.90 -6.70 5.20
N ILE A 279 20.58 -5.41 5.40
CA ILE A 279 20.72 -4.38 4.35
C ILE A 279 22.19 -4.24 3.94
N ILE A 280 23.11 -4.24 4.92
CA ILE A 280 24.54 -4.12 4.66
C ILE A 280 25.06 -5.31 3.84
N ALA A 281 24.70 -6.54 4.22
CA ALA A 281 25.07 -7.74 3.48
C ALA A 281 24.54 -7.72 2.03
N LYS A 282 23.27 -7.36 1.84
CA LYS A 282 22.66 -7.22 0.50
C LYS A 282 23.33 -6.13 -0.36
N GLY A 283 23.79 -5.04 0.26
CA GLY A 283 24.54 -3.97 -0.39
C GLY A 283 25.94 -4.40 -0.82
N LEU A 284 26.68 -5.12 0.03
CA LEU A 284 27.98 -5.71 -0.31
C LEU A 284 27.88 -6.67 -1.49
N GLU A 285 26.83 -7.51 -1.55
CA GLU A 285 26.58 -8.31 -2.75
C GLU A 285 26.37 -7.44 -4.00
N ALA A 286 25.64 -6.32 -3.86
CA ALA A 286 25.31 -5.44 -4.99
C ALA A 286 26.57 -4.79 -5.59
N GLU A 287 27.48 -4.31 -4.75
CA GLU A 287 28.73 -3.65 -5.12
C GLU A 287 29.69 -4.57 -5.90
N ASN A 288 29.61 -5.89 -5.69
CA ASN A 288 30.45 -6.89 -6.36
C ASN A 288 29.94 -7.31 -7.76
N PHE A 289 28.80 -6.80 -8.24
CA PHE A 289 28.30 -7.13 -9.59
C PHE A 289 28.83 -6.18 -10.67
N PRO A 290 29.16 -6.68 -11.88
CA PRO A 290 29.41 -5.83 -13.03
C PRO A 290 28.21 -4.91 -13.32
N PRO A 291 28.42 -3.67 -13.81
CA PRO A 291 27.33 -2.71 -14.09
C PRO A 291 26.19 -3.26 -14.96
N GLU A 292 26.52 -4.15 -15.91
CA GLU A 292 25.56 -4.82 -16.78
C GLU A 292 24.62 -5.79 -16.04
N GLU A 293 25.10 -6.44 -14.97
CA GLU A 293 24.28 -7.31 -14.13
C GLU A 293 23.41 -6.52 -13.15
N MET A 294 23.91 -5.39 -12.63
CA MET A 294 23.12 -4.51 -11.76
C MET A 294 21.86 -4.01 -12.48
N MET A 295 22.00 -3.57 -13.75
CA MET A 295 20.85 -3.18 -14.58
C MET A 295 19.88 -4.34 -14.84
N LYS A 296 20.38 -5.54 -15.17
CA LYS A 296 19.51 -6.72 -15.44
C LYS A 296 18.73 -7.19 -14.21
N LYS A 297 19.27 -7.01 -13.00
CA LYS A 297 18.66 -7.47 -11.74
C LYS A 297 17.67 -6.47 -11.12
N ASN A 298 17.38 -5.33 -11.77
CA ASN A 298 16.64 -4.21 -11.18
C ASN A 298 17.20 -3.76 -9.81
N ARG A 299 18.49 -4.02 -9.53
CA ARG A 299 19.19 -3.48 -8.35
C ARG A 299 19.57 -2.02 -8.64
N PHE A 300 18.55 -1.17 -8.73
CA PHE A 300 18.73 0.27 -8.85
C PHE A 300 19.36 0.86 -7.57
N SER A 301 19.79 2.12 -7.66
CA SER A 301 20.46 2.90 -6.62
C SER A 301 19.77 2.94 -5.25
N SER A 302 18.53 2.46 -5.10
CA SER A 302 17.87 2.31 -3.80
C SER A 302 18.65 1.36 -2.88
N ASP A 303 19.18 0.24 -3.37
CA ASP A 303 19.94 -0.70 -2.51
C ASP A 303 21.27 -0.08 -2.04
N ILE A 304 22.00 0.59 -2.93
CA ILE A 304 23.29 1.24 -2.62
C ILE A 304 23.11 2.45 -1.69
N SER A 305 22.15 3.33 -1.97
CA SER A 305 21.86 4.49 -1.11
C SER A 305 21.32 4.09 0.27
N THR A 306 20.60 2.96 0.37
CA THR A 306 20.15 2.43 1.67
C THR A 306 21.29 1.71 2.40
N TYR A 307 22.22 1.06 1.69
CA TYR A 307 23.43 0.45 2.25
C TYR A 307 24.30 1.47 3.01
N GLU A 308 24.64 2.60 2.39
CA GLU A 308 25.42 3.66 3.05
C GLU A 308 24.70 4.24 4.28
N GLN A 309 23.38 4.38 4.20
CA GLN A 309 22.56 4.82 5.33
C GLN A 309 22.59 3.77 6.45
N ALA A 310 22.41 2.50 6.13
CA ALA A 310 22.40 1.42 7.11
C ALA A 310 23.73 1.29 7.85
N GLN A 311 24.88 1.51 7.17
CA GLN A 311 26.19 1.60 7.83
C GLN A 311 26.25 2.74 8.84
N LYS A 312 25.82 3.96 8.46
CA LYS A 312 25.78 5.14 9.34
C LYS A 312 24.87 4.92 10.54
N TYR A 313 23.67 4.36 10.33
CA TYR A 313 22.74 4.02 11.40
C TYR A 313 23.26 2.90 12.31
N LEU A 314 23.94 1.88 11.79
CA LEU A 314 24.50 0.80 12.61
C LEU A 314 25.59 1.30 13.56
N LEU A 315 26.41 2.27 13.12
CA LEU A 315 27.39 2.92 13.98
C LEU A 315 26.69 3.69 15.13
N LEU A 316 25.71 4.52 14.79
CA LEU A 316 24.92 5.29 15.78
C LEU A 316 24.19 4.38 16.79
N LEU A 317 23.60 3.27 16.30
CA LEU A 317 22.90 2.28 17.11
C LEU A 317 23.82 1.65 18.15
N LYS A 318 25.05 1.29 17.76
CA LYS A 318 26.06 0.72 18.67
C LYS A 318 26.47 1.73 19.73
N THR A 319 26.77 2.97 19.34
CA THR A 319 27.07 4.05 20.31
C THR A 319 25.94 4.23 21.32
N LYS A 320 24.68 4.27 20.88
CA LYS A 320 23.51 4.35 21.79
C LYS A 320 23.43 3.16 22.75
N LYS A 321 23.53 1.93 22.22
CA LYS A 321 23.51 0.67 22.98
C LYS A 321 24.58 0.64 24.08
N ASP A 322 25.77 1.16 23.78
CA ASP A 322 26.87 1.21 24.74
C ASP A 322 26.69 2.35 25.77
N THR A 323 26.14 3.51 25.38
CA THR A 323 25.82 4.58 26.34
C THR A 323 24.71 4.22 27.33
N GLU A 324 23.65 3.51 26.92
CA GLU A 324 22.61 3.05 27.86
C GLU A 324 23.16 2.03 28.85
N LYS A 325 24.06 1.14 28.41
CA LYS A 325 24.75 0.17 29.28
C LYS A 325 25.73 0.80 30.26
N ALA A 326 26.37 1.92 29.88
CA ALA A 326 27.32 2.62 30.74
C ALA A 326 26.64 3.54 31.78
N GLY A 327 25.33 3.82 31.62
CA GLY A 327 24.53 4.66 32.52
C GLY A 327 23.47 3.91 33.33
N SER A 328 23.49 2.57 33.33
CA SER A 328 22.60 1.69 34.11
C SER A 328 23.36 0.96 35.20
#